data_AF-S4R7X2-F1
#
_entry.id   AF-S4R7X2-F1
#
_cell.length_a   1.000
_cell.length_b   1.000
_cell.length_c   1.000
_cell.angle_alpha   90.00
_cell.angle_beta   90.00
_cell.angle_gamma   90.00
#
_symmetry.space_group_name_H-M   'P 1'
#
loop_
_entity.id
_entity.type
_entity.pdbx_description
1 polymer ?
#
loop_
_entity_poly.entity_id
_entity_poly.type
_entity_poly.pdbx_seq_one_letter_code
_entity_poly.pdbx_strand_id
1 'polypeptide(L)'
;VGLCMFVLSLVKRYTRLQFYMFGWTHITLLLIVTQSHLVIHNLFEGMIWFVFPMCVVICNDIAAYIFGFFFGRTPLIEVSPKKTWEGFIGGYISTLVFGILLSHVLCGHRYFVCAVEPSGGTAARAAAFTMECEPSEMFRLTRYHAPALL
;
A
#
# COMPACT_ATOMS: atom_id res chain seq x y z
N VAL A 1 19.52 -15.09 -21.90
CA VAL A 1 19.25 -16.55 -21.94
C VAL A 1 17.77 -16.85 -22.25
N GLY A 2 16.81 -16.26 -21.53
CA GLY A 2 15.36 -16.50 -21.75
C GLY A 2 14.86 -16.24 -23.18
N LEU A 3 15.19 -15.09 -23.78
CA LEU A 3 14.79 -14.76 -25.17
C LEU A 3 15.39 -15.74 -26.20
N CYS A 4 16.67 -16.10 -26.04
CA CYS A 4 17.34 -17.05 -26.94
C CYS A 4 16.67 -18.44 -26.88
N MET A 5 16.31 -18.92 -25.69
CA MET A 5 15.58 -20.18 -25.53
C MET A 5 14.16 -20.12 -26.10
N PHE A 6 13.48 -18.97 -25.97
CA PHE A 6 12.17 -18.75 -26.58
C PHE A 6 12.23 -18.83 -28.12
N VAL A 7 13.21 -18.17 -28.74
CA VAL A 7 13.40 -18.19 -30.20
C VAL A 7 13.67 -19.62 -30.71
N LEU A 8 14.47 -20.41 -29.98
CA LEU A 8 14.74 -21.81 -30.33
C LEU A 8 13.52 -22.73 -30.13
N SER A 9 12.55 -22.33 -29.29
CA SER A 9 11.33 -23.09 -29.01
C SER A 9 10.19 -22.81 -30.00
N LEU A 10 10.36 -21.89 -30.95
CA LEU A 10 9.31 -21.48 -31.89
C LEU A 10 8.85 -22.63 -32.79
N VAL A 11 7.58 -23.02 -32.66
CA VAL A 11 6.94 -24.04 -33.52
C VAL A 11 5.87 -23.38 -34.37
N LYS A 12 6.00 -23.49 -35.70
CA LYS A 12 5.15 -22.80 -36.71
C LYS A 12 3.63 -23.03 -36.53
N ARG A 13 3.23 -24.14 -35.92
CA ARG A 13 1.83 -24.49 -35.66
C ARG A 13 1.20 -23.73 -34.48
N TYR A 14 1.99 -23.32 -33.49
CA TYR A 14 1.52 -22.72 -32.24
C TYR A 14 2.11 -21.34 -31.94
N THR A 15 2.68 -20.68 -32.95
CA THR A 15 3.42 -19.42 -32.80
C THR A 15 2.61 -18.33 -32.08
N ARG A 16 1.30 -18.19 -32.38
CA ARG A 16 0.44 -17.18 -31.71
C ARG A 16 0.29 -17.42 -30.21
N LEU A 17 0.17 -18.69 -29.79
CA LEU A 17 0.03 -19.06 -28.38
C LEU A 17 1.35 -18.83 -27.63
N GLN A 18 2.48 -19.18 -28.25
CA GLN A 18 3.81 -18.96 -27.69
C GLN A 18 4.10 -17.48 -27.45
N PHE A 19 3.74 -16.60 -28.40
CA PHE A 19 3.86 -15.16 -28.20
C PHE A 19 2.94 -14.61 -27.11
N TYR A 20 1.71 -15.13 -26.99
CA TYR A 20 0.79 -14.73 -25.92
C TYR A 20 1.34 -15.10 -24.53
N MET A 21 1.81 -16.35 -24.36
CA MET A 21 2.42 -16.81 -23.11
C MET A 21 3.71 -16.03 -22.78
N PHE A 22 4.53 -15.74 -23.80
CA PHE A 22 5.73 -14.92 -23.65
C PHE A 22 5.39 -13.49 -23.21
N GLY A 23 4.41 -12.85 -23.85
CA GLY A 23 3.95 -11.51 -23.44
C GLY A 23 3.40 -11.52 -22.02
N TRP A 24 2.53 -12.48 -21.68
CA TRP A 24 1.93 -12.59 -20.35
C TRP A 24 2.98 -12.79 -19.25
N THR A 25 3.96 -13.66 -19.47
CA THR A 25 5.05 -13.89 -18.52
C THR A 25 5.93 -12.65 -18.32
N HIS A 26 6.21 -11.89 -19.38
CA HIS A 26 6.98 -10.64 -19.26
C HIS A 26 6.18 -9.55 -18.53
N ILE A 27 4.89 -9.41 -18.84
CA ILE A 27 4.00 -8.44 -18.17
C ILE A 27 3.88 -8.77 -16.69
N THR A 28 3.62 -10.04 -16.34
CA THR A 28 3.52 -10.48 -14.94
C THR A 28 4.84 -10.33 -14.19
N LEU A 29 5.97 -10.66 -14.80
CA LEU A 29 7.30 -10.44 -14.22
C LEU A 29 7.53 -8.94 -13.95
N LEU A 30 7.27 -8.07 -14.94
CA LEU A 30 7.43 -6.63 -14.79
C LEU A 30 6.54 -6.07 -13.68
N LEU A 31 5.29 -6.50 -13.61
CA LEU A 31 4.36 -6.09 -12.55
C LEU A 31 4.85 -6.53 -11.17
N ILE A 32 5.21 -7.80 -10.99
CA ILE A 32 5.62 -8.34 -9.68
C ILE A 32 6.95 -7.72 -9.22
N VAL A 33 7.95 -7.64 -10.11
CA VAL A 33 9.28 -7.12 -9.75
C VAL A 33 9.22 -5.64 -9.45
N THR A 34 8.52 -4.85 -10.27
CA THR A 34 8.42 -3.40 -10.05
C THR A 34 7.65 -3.09 -8.76
N GLN A 35 6.51 -3.76 -8.52
CA GLN A 35 5.75 -3.58 -7.29
C GLN A 35 6.57 -3.97 -6.06
N SER A 36 7.30 -5.09 -6.11
CA SER A 36 8.16 -5.52 -5.00
C SER A 36 9.28 -4.53 -4.71
N HIS A 37 9.95 -4.02 -5.74
CA HIS A 37 11.00 -3.02 -5.59
C HIS A 37 10.46 -1.72 -4.97
N LEU A 38 9.31 -1.24 -5.41
CA LEU A 38 8.66 -0.06 -4.85
C LEU A 38 8.26 -0.27 -3.39
N VAL A 39 7.68 -1.42 -3.03
CA VAL A 39 7.31 -1.73 -1.64
C VAL A 39 8.53 -1.77 -0.74
N ILE A 40 9.62 -2.39 -1.20
CA ILE A 40 10.88 -2.45 -0.43
C ILE A 40 11.43 -1.04 -0.21
N HIS A 41 11.42 -0.18 -1.23
CA HIS A 41 11.86 1.21 -1.08
C HIS A 41 11.00 2.00 -0.07
N ASN A 42 9.68 1.86 -0.14
CA ASN A 42 8.76 2.48 0.82
C ASN A 42 8.98 1.96 2.25
N LEU A 43 9.29 0.67 2.40
CA LEU A 43 9.57 0.06 3.70
C LEU A 43 10.85 0.63 4.34
N PHE A 44 11.89 0.87 3.53
CA PHE A 44 13.14 1.47 4.01
C PHE A 44 12.98 2.95 4.38
N GLU A 45 12.16 3.72 3.66
CA GLU A 45 11.84 5.10 4.03
C GLU A 45 10.97 5.22 5.29
N GLY A 46 10.19 4.19 5.61
CA GLY A 46 9.45 4.07 6.86
C GLY A 46 8.32 3.04 6.80
N MET A 47 8.24 2.19 7.82
CA MET A 47 7.21 1.13 7.88
C MET A 47 5.78 1.68 7.90
N ILE A 48 5.58 2.94 8.31
CA ILE A 48 4.29 3.61 8.30
C ILE A 48 3.63 3.60 6.92
N TRP A 49 4.41 3.77 5.84
CA TRP A 49 3.90 3.77 4.46
C TRP A 49 3.34 2.42 4.01
N PHE A 50 3.70 1.34 4.71
CA PHE A 50 3.18 0.01 4.46
C PHE A 50 2.03 -0.36 5.41
N VAL A 51 2.23 -0.13 6.72
CA VAL A 51 1.28 -0.51 7.77
C VAL A 51 0.00 0.32 7.69
N PHE A 52 0.11 1.64 7.44
CA PHE A 52 -1.05 2.51 7.43
C PHE A 52 -2.04 2.17 6.31
N PRO A 53 -1.65 2.08 5.01
CA PRO A 53 -2.58 1.70 3.95
C PRO A 53 -3.17 0.30 4.15
N MET A 54 -2.36 -0.65 4.63
CA MET A 54 -2.82 -2.01 4.90
C MET A 54 -3.94 -2.03 5.94
N CYS A 55 -3.75 -1.39 7.09
CA CYS A 55 -4.75 -1.33 8.15
C CYS A 55 -6.03 -0.61 7.69
N VAL A 56 -5.91 0.48 6.93
CA VAL A 56 -7.03 1.24 6.39
C VAL A 56 -7.86 0.39 5.42
N VAL A 57 -7.23 -0.36 4.52
CA VAL A 57 -7.94 -1.25 3.56
C VAL A 57 -8.67 -2.38 4.30
N ILE A 58 -8.01 -3.03 5.26
CA ILE A 58 -8.64 -4.10 6.06
C ILE A 58 -9.85 -3.57 6.84
N CYS A 59 -9.70 -2.41 7.48
CA CYS A 59 -10.78 -1.80 8.24
C CYS A 59 -11.93 -1.35 7.33
N ASN A 60 -11.62 -0.87 6.12
CA ASN A 60 -12.63 -0.54 5.13
C ASN A 60 -13.47 -1.75 4.73
N ASP A 61 -12.84 -2.89 4.45
CA ASP A 61 -13.57 -4.11 4.07
C ASP A 61 -14.44 -4.64 5.22
N ILE A 62 -13.92 -4.63 6.45
CA ILE A 62 -14.67 -5.03 7.65
C ILE A 62 -15.84 -4.06 7.89
N ALA A 63 -15.61 -2.75 7.84
CA ALA A 63 -16.65 -1.76 8.08
C ALA A 63 -17.73 -1.81 6.99
N ALA A 64 -17.34 -1.90 5.72
CA ALA A 64 -18.29 -2.04 4.62
C ALA A 64 -19.16 -3.29 4.75
N TYR A 65 -18.58 -4.39 5.23
CA TYR A 65 -19.33 -5.61 5.54
C TYR A 65 -20.30 -5.43 6.71
N ILE A 66 -19.85 -4.84 7.82
CA ILE A 66 -20.69 -4.62 9.02
C ILE A 66 -21.85 -3.68 8.69
N PHE A 67 -21.58 -2.50 8.11
CA PHE A 67 -22.63 -1.56 7.74
C PHE A 67 -23.54 -2.11 6.63
N GLY A 68 -22.97 -2.86 5.70
CA GLY A 68 -23.75 -3.56 4.67
C GLY A 68 -24.68 -4.62 5.24
N PHE A 69 -24.29 -5.33 6.30
CA PHE A 69 -25.14 -6.32 6.97
C PHE A 69 -26.27 -5.67 7.78
N PHE A 70 -26.00 -4.61 8.53
CA PHE A 70 -27.00 -3.96 9.39
C PHE A 70 -27.98 -3.05 8.64
N PHE A 71 -27.49 -2.31 7.64
CA PHE A 71 -28.27 -1.26 6.96
C PHE A 71 -28.47 -1.51 5.46
N GLY A 72 -28.01 -2.65 4.94
CA GLY A 72 -28.07 -2.98 3.52
C GLY A 72 -29.49 -3.15 3.01
N ARG A 73 -30.02 -2.12 2.34
CA ARG A 73 -31.33 -2.17 1.69
C ARG A 73 -31.24 -1.92 0.19
N THR A 74 -30.26 -1.15 -0.26
CA THR A 74 -30.09 -0.81 -1.68
C THR A 74 -28.83 -1.45 -2.27
N PRO A 75 -28.95 -2.35 -3.27
CA PRO A 75 -27.79 -2.96 -3.91
C PRO A 75 -27.02 -1.94 -4.76
N LEU A 76 -25.69 -2.01 -4.69
CA LEU A 76 -24.77 -1.11 -5.40
C LEU A 76 -24.56 -1.52 -6.87
N ILE A 77 -24.53 -2.82 -7.16
CA ILE A 77 -24.31 -3.39 -8.49
C ILE A 77 -25.21 -4.62 -8.67
N GLU A 78 -25.90 -4.73 -9.82
CA GLU A 78 -26.76 -5.88 -10.16
C GLU A 78 -25.99 -7.21 -10.26
N VAL A 79 -24.70 -7.16 -10.64
CA VAL A 79 -23.80 -8.32 -10.71
C VAL A 79 -23.46 -8.87 -9.31
N SER A 80 -23.62 -8.08 -8.24
CA SER A 80 -23.31 -8.49 -6.87
C SER A 80 -24.37 -7.96 -5.89
N PRO A 81 -25.50 -8.67 -5.75
CA PRO A 81 -26.62 -8.24 -4.91
C PRO A 81 -26.28 -8.14 -3.40
N LYS A 82 -25.09 -8.60 -3.00
CA LYS A 82 -24.59 -8.52 -1.61
C LYS A 82 -23.83 -7.23 -1.29
N LYS A 83 -23.45 -6.43 -2.30
CA LYS A 83 -22.82 -5.12 -2.09
C LYS A 83 -23.90 -4.05 -2.04
N THR A 84 -23.92 -3.25 -0.98
CA THR A 84 -24.96 -2.24 -0.75
C THR A 84 -24.37 -0.83 -0.75
N TRP A 85 -25.16 0.16 -1.20
CA TRP A 85 -24.76 1.57 -1.16
C TRP A 85 -24.55 2.05 0.29
N GLU A 86 -25.39 1.59 1.21
CA GLU A 86 -25.27 1.96 2.63
C GLU A 86 -23.98 1.40 3.25
N GLY A 87 -23.59 0.17 2.86
CA GLY A 87 -22.32 -0.44 3.28
C GLY A 87 -21.10 0.31 2.74
N PHE A 88 -21.14 0.76 1.48
CA PHE A 88 -20.06 1.54 0.88
C PHE A 88 -19.85 2.88 1.60
N ILE A 89 -20.94 3.63 1.83
CA ILE A 89 -20.88 4.93 2.51
C ILE A 89 -20.46 4.77 3.97
N GLY A 90 -21.02 3.77 4.68
CA GLY A 90 -20.65 3.46 6.06
C GLY A 90 -19.18 3.05 6.19
N GLY A 91 -18.70 2.20 5.28
CA GLY A 91 -17.29 1.84 5.18
C GLY A 91 -16.38 3.05 4.95
N TYR A 92 -16.74 3.94 4.03
CA TYR A 92 -15.99 5.16 3.74
C TYR A 92 -15.87 6.08 4.97
N ILE A 93 -17.00 6.41 5.61
CA ILE A 93 -17.00 7.29 6.79
C ILE A 93 -16.24 6.67 7.95
N SER A 94 -16.46 5.38 8.23
CA SER A 94 -15.76 4.65 9.29
C SER A 94 -14.26 4.60 9.04
N THR A 95 -13.84 4.41 7.78
CA THR A 95 -12.43 4.36 7.39
C THR A 95 -11.76 5.73 7.50
N LEU A 96 -12.46 6.82 7.19
CA LEU A 96 -11.95 8.18 7.40
C LEU A 96 -11.64 8.44 8.88
N VAL A 97 -12.60 8.15 9.76
CA VAL A 97 -12.42 8.36 11.21
C VAL A 97 -11.31 7.45 11.74
N PHE A 98 -11.30 6.18 11.34
CA PHE A 98 -10.26 5.24 11.73
C PHE A 98 -8.88 5.64 11.20
N GLY A 99 -8.79 6.13 9.96
CA GLY A 99 -7.54 6.60 9.35
C GLY A 99 -6.94 7.78 10.12
N ILE A 100 -7.74 8.76 10.53
CA ILE A 100 -7.28 9.88 11.35
C ILE A 100 -6.75 9.39 12.70
N LEU A 101 -7.50 8.51 13.38
CA LEU A 101 -7.09 7.95 14.66
C LEU A 101 -5.81 7.11 14.54
N LEU A 102 -5.74 6.25 13.54
CA LEU A 102 -4.60 5.37 13.29
C LEU A 102 -3.35 6.18 12.94
N SER A 103 -3.47 7.22 12.12
CA SER A 103 -2.37 8.13 11.81
C SER A 103 -1.83 8.79 13.08
N HIS A 104 -2.71 9.28 13.96
CA HIS A 104 -2.30 9.89 15.23
C HIS A 104 -1.55 8.90 16.13
N VAL A 105 -1.98 7.62 16.20
CA VAL A 105 -1.31 6.58 16.99
C VAL A 105 0.05 6.21 16.38
N LEU A 106 0.10 5.96 15.07
CA LEU A 106 1.32 5.54 14.37
C LEU A 106 2.41 6.63 14.40
N CYS A 107 2.04 7.90 14.23
CA CYS A 107 2.99 9.02 14.33
C CYS A 107 3.62 9.18 15.73
N GLY A 108 2.94 8.70 16.78
CA GLY A 108 3.48 8.70 18.15
C GLY A 108 4.61 7.68 18.37
N HIS A 109 4.69 6.65 17.53
CA HIS A 109 5.67 5.57 17.67
C HIS A 109 6.80 5.72 16.66
N ARG A 110 7.98 6.15 17.15
CA ARG A 110 9.18 6.38 16.33
C ARG A 110 9.63 5.17 15.51
N TYR A 111 9.36 3.96 16.01
CA TYR A 111 9.66 2.71 15.32
C TYR A 111 9.04 2.66 13.91
N PHE A 112 7.82 3.17 13.70
CA PHE A 112 7.15 3.11 12.40
C PHE A 112 7.52 4.26 11.45
N VAL A 113 7.98 5.37 12.00
CA VAL A 113 8.24 6.62 11.26
C VAL A 113 9.69 6.72 10.77
N CYS A 114 10.63 6.12 11.50
CA CYS A 114 12.04 6.22 11.17
C CYS A 114 12.44 5.35 9.98
N ALA A 115 13.10 5.96 9.00
CA ALA A 115 13.75 5.26 7.90
C ALA A 115 14.92 4.40 8.42
N VAL A 116 15.07 3.21 7.87
CA VAL A 116 16.18 2.30 8.19
C VAL A 116 17.32 2.58 7.21
N GLU A 117 18.06 3.65 7.47
CA GLU A 117 19.24 4.03 6.70
C GLU A 117 20.52 3.53 7.40
N PRO A 118 21.49 2.93 6.69
CA PRO A 118 22.82 2.72 7.24
C PRO A 118 23.48 4.08 7.43
N SER A 119 23.54 4.57 8.67
CA SER A 119 24.17 5.87 8.96
C SER A 119 25.64 5.85 8.52
N GLY A 120 25.93 6.52 7.42
CA GLY A 120 27.29 6.79 6.95
C GLY A 120 28.02 7.67 7.97
N GLY A 121 28.90 7.05 8.76
CA GLY A 121 29.79 7.79 9.67
C GLY A 121 30.22 6.96 10.87
N THR A 122 31.33 6.23 10.71
CA THR A 122 32.07 5.44 11.70
C THR A 122 31.52 4.04 12.05
N ALA A 123 32.35 3.03 11.78
CA ALA A 123 32.13 1.60 12.06
C ALA A 123 31.80 1.26 13.53
N ALA A 124 31.91 2.23 14.45
CA ALA A 124 31.51 2.09 15.85
C ALA A 124 29.99 2.18 16.09
N ARG A 125 29.19 2.68 15.13
CA ARG A 125 27.72 2.77 15.24
C ARG A 125 26.94 1.70 14.46
N ALA A 126 27.63 0.82 13.72
CA ALA A 126 27.00 -0.27 12.97
C ALA A 126 26.43 -1.39 13.86
N ALA A 127 26.74 -1.41 15.16
CA ALA A 127 26.27 -2.41 16.11
C ALA A 127 24.99 -2.02 16.86
N ALA A 128 24.47 -0.81 16.66
CA ALA A 128 23.33 -0.30 17.41
C ALA A 128 22.18 0.03 16.44
N PHE A 129 21.21 -0.89 16.32
CA PHE A 129 19.86 -0.63 15.81
C PHE A 129 19.17 0.44 16.68
N THR A 130 19.64 1.68 16.62
CA THR A 130 19.14 2.78 17.43
C THR A 130 18.01 3.44 16.66
N MET A 131 16.79 3.19 17.11
CA MET A 131 15.52 3.73 16.60
C MET A 131 15.35 5.24 16.90
N GLU A 132 16.45 5.96 17.07
CA GLU A 132 16.49 7.36 17.47
C GLU A 132 16.74 8.23 16.23
N CYS A 133 15.78 8.26 15.31
CA CYS A 133 15.77 9.25 14.24
C CYS A 133 14.99 10.51 14.65
N GLU A 134 15.31 11.62 14.00
CA GLU A 134 14.46 12.81 14.02
C GLU A 134 13.34 12.64 12.98
N PRO A 135 12.06 12.58 13.37
CA PRO A 135 10.96 12.37 12.42
C PRO A 135 10.84 13.59 11.50
N SER A 136 10.56 13.35 10.21
CA SER A 136 10.38 14.41 9.23
C SER A 136 9.20 15.32 9.58
N GLU A 137 9.22 16.55 9.06
CA GLU A 137 8.20 17.59 9.32
C GLU A 137 6.77 17.12 9.03
N MET A 138 6.58 16.14 8.12
CA MET A 138 5.25 15.57 7.85
C MET A 138 4.65 14.78 9.02
N PHE A 139 5.48 14.22 9.90
CA PHE A 139 5.04 13.45 11.07
C PHE A 139 5.04 14.28 12.36
N ARG A 140 5.45 15.56 12.27
CA ARG A 140 5.37 16.52 13.37
C ARG A 140 4.03 17.23 13.33
N LEU A 141 3.38 17.30 14.49
CA LEU A 141 2.13 18.04 14.64
C LEU A 141 2.41 19.54 14.42
N THR A 142 2.15 20.02 13.20
CA THR A 142 2.36 21.42 12.83
C THR A 142 1.09 22.21 13.07
N ARG A 143 1.19 23.35 13.76
CA ARG A 143 0.07 24.29 13.92
C ARG A 143 -0.03 25.14 12.67
N TYR A 144 -1.01 24.86 11.82
CA TYR A 144 -1.32 25.70 10.67
C TYR A 144 -2.15 26.90 11.13
N HIS A 145 -1.64 28.10 10.90
CA HIS A 145 -2.45 29.31 10.97
C HIS A 145 -3.18 29.50 9.65
N ALA A 146 -4.51 29.47 9.68
CA ALA A 146 -5.30 29.84 8.51
C ALA A 146 -4.98 31.30 8.14
N PRO A 147 -4.72 31.63 6.87
CA PRO A 147 -4.61 33.01 6.46
C PRO A 147 -5.93 33.70 6.80
N ALA A 148 -5.84 34.89 7.41
CA ALA A 148 -7.02 35.69 7.67
C ALA A 148 -7.74 35.93 6.34
N LEU A 149 -8.97 35.41 6.22
CA LEU A 149 -9.87 35.80 5.13
C LEU A 149 -10.00 37.33 5.18
N LEU A 150 -9.56 38.00 4.13
CA LEU A 150 -9.76 39.43 3.88
C LEU A 150 -10.99 39.60 3.00
#